data_AF-A0A127P6A0-F1
#
_entry.id   AF-A0A127P6A0-F1
#
_cell.length_a   1.000
_cell.length_b   1.000
_cell.length_c   1.000
_cell.angle_alpha   90.00
_cell.angle_beta   90.00
_cell.angle_gamma   90.00
#
_symmetry.space_group_name_H-M   'P 1'
#
loop_
_entity.id
_entity.type
_entity.pdbx_description
1 polymer ?
#
loop_
_entity_poly.entity_id
_entity_poly.type
_entity_poly.pdbx_seq_one_letter_code
_entity_poly.pdbx_strand_id
1 'polypeptide(L)' 'MDETYIKVKGVWKYLYRAVDKEGKTVYFLLTAKRHKAAGNALL' A
#
# COMPACT_ATOMS: atom_id res chain seq x y z
N MET A 1 -1.36 -5.77 5.54
CA MET A 1 -1.33 -4.73 4.50
C MET A 1 0.11 -4.26 4.43
N ASP A 2 0.72 -4.40 3.27
CA ASP A 2 2.14 -4.12 3.10
C ASP A 2 2.30 -2.82 2.27
N GLU A 3 3.27 -1.98 2.62
CA GLU A 3 3.67 -0.80 1.85
C GLU A 3 5.09 -1.03 1.34
N THR A 4 5.29 -0.90 0.02
CA THR A 4 6.62 -0.93 -0.59
C THR A 4 6.76 0.17 -1.65
N TYR A 5 8.00 0.50 -2.01
CA TYR A 5 8.30 1.54 -2.97
C TYR A 5 8.74 0.91 -4.29
N ILE A 6 8.08 1.31 -5.39
CA ILE A 6 8.43 0.84 -6.73
C ILE A 6 8.67 2.00 -7.69
N LYS A 7 9.52 1.80 -8.69
CA LYS A 7 9.83 2.79 -9.72
C LYS A 7 8.96 2.51 -10.95
N VAL A 8 8.11 3.46 -11.32
CA VAL A 8 7.24 3.38 -12.50
C VAL A 8 7.56 4.53 -13.43
N LYS A 9 8.05 4.22 -14.65
CA LYS A 9 8.47 5.21 -15.65
C LYS A 9 9.44 6.26 -15.08
N GLY A 10 10.42 5.81 -14.30
CA GLY A 10 11.44 6.70 -13.72
C GLY A 10 11.03 7.37 -12.40
N VAL A 11 9.75 7.34 -12.01
CA VAL A 11 9.24 8.02 -10.81
C VAL A 11 8.96 7.00 -9.70
N TRP A 12 9.39 7.30 -8.48
CA TRP A 12 9.10 6.50 -7.30
C TRP A 12 7.65 6.66 -6.87
N LYS A 13 6.98 5.54 -6.60
CA LYS A 13 5.59 5.49 -6.14
C LYS A 13 5.44 4.50 -4.99
N TYR A 14 4.41 4.74 -4.20
CA TYR A 14 4.00 3.89 -3.09
C TYR A 14 3.03 2.83 -3.60
N LEU A 15 3.40 1.56 -3.40
CA LEU A 15 2.55 0.43 -3.66
C LEU A 15 2.04 -0.14 -2.34
N TYR A 16 0.73 -0.10 -2.18
CA TYR A 16 0.02 -0.77 -1.11
C TYR A 16 -0.56 -2.08 -1.63
N ARG A 17 -0.40 -3.14 -0.83
CA ARG A 17 -0.94 -4.46 -1.13
C ARG A 17 -1.75 -4.97 0.05
N ALA A 18 -2.98 -5.41 -0.21
CA ALA A 18 -3.75 -6.19 0.74
C ALA A 18 -3.63 -7.68 0.41
N VAL A 19 -3.32 -8.47 1.43
CA VAL A 19 -3.29 -9.93 1.36
C VAL A 19 -4.38 -10.48 2.27
N ASP A 20 -5.02 -11.57 1.86
CA ASP A 20 -5.95 -12.31 2.71
C ASP A 20 -5.20 -13.22 3.70
N LYS A 21 -5.96 -13.99 4.48
CA LYS A 21 -5.42 -14.88 5.51
C LYS A 21 -4.59 -16.03 4.94
N GLU A 22 -4.80 -16.38 3.68
CA GLU A 22 -4.05 -17.43 2.98
C GLU A 22 -2.81 -16.86 2.26
N GLY A 23 -2.55 -15.55 2.41
CA GLY A 23 -1.44 -14.86 1.78
C GLY A 23 -1.69 -14.49 0.31
N LYS A 24 -2.90 -14.71 -0.20
CA LYS A 24 -3.25 -14.33 -1.57
C LYS A 24 -3.50 -12.84 -1.64
N THR A 25 -2.98 -12.22 -2.69
CA THR A 25 -3.18 -10.78 -2.89
C THR A 25 -4.58 -10.52 -3.41
N VAL A 26 -5.33 -9.67 -2.70
CA VAL A 26 -6.73 -9.34 -3.03
C VAL A 26 -6.89 -7.91 -3.54
N TYR A 27 -5.94 -7.02 -3.27
CA TYR A 27 -6.03 -5.62 -3.70
C TYR A 27 -4.66 -4.95 -3.83
N PHE A 28 -4.55 -4.04 -4.81
CA PHE A 28 -3.39 -3.18 -5.03
C PHE A 28 -3.82 -1.72 -5.16
N LEU A 29 -3.05 -0.82 -4.54
CA LEU A 29 -3.20 0.63 -4.70
C LEU A 29 -1.83 1.25 -4.94
N LEU A 30 -1.69 1.96 -6.05
CA LEU A 30 -0.47 2.68 -6.42
C LEU A 30 -0.74 4.18 -6.32
N THR A 31 0.02 4.89 -5.49
CA THR A 31 -0.12 6.34 -5.31
C THR A 31 1.23 7.04 -5.34
N ALA A 32 1.22 8.29 -5.81
CA ALA A 32 2.39 9.15 -5.79
C ALA A 32 2.66 9.75 -4.40
N LYS A 33 1.62 9.86 -3.55
CA LYS A 33 1.72 10.41 -2.20
C LYS A 33 1.59 9.28 -1.19
N ARG A 34 2.46 9.25 -0.18
CA ARG A 34 2.28 8.40 0.99
C ARG A 34 0.99 8.79 1.66
N HIS A 35 0.02 7.89 1.70
CA HIS A 35 -1.09 8.10 2.62
C HIS A 35 -0.52 7.84 4.02
N LYS A 36 -0.42 8.88 4.83
CA LYS A 36 -0.25 8.70 6.27
C LYS A 36 -1.56 8.05 6.71
N ALA A 37 -1.55 6.74 6.96
CA ALA A 37 -2.70 6.09 7.58
C ALA A 37 -2.96 6.86 8.87
N ALA A 38 -4.03 7.65 8.89
CA ALA A 38 -4.50 8.27 10.11
C ALA A 38 -4.92 7.09 10.99
N GLY A 39 -4.06 6.73 11.94
CA GLY A 39 -4.39 5.77 12.97
C GLY A 39 -5.47 6.38 13.84
N ASN A 40 -6.73 6.27 13.42
CA ASN A 40 -7.82 6.31 14.35
C ASN A 40 -7.79 4.96 15.07
N ALA A 41 -6.97 4.92 16.12
CA ALA A 41 -7.27 4.07 17.26
C ALA A 41 -8.61 4.56 17.82
N LEU A 42 -9.67 3.81 17.56
CA LEU A 42 -10.92 3.90 18.29
C LEU A 42 -11.30 2.46 18.62
N LEU A 43 -11.09 2.18 19.92
CA LEU A 43 -11.54 1.08 20.77
C LEU A 43 -12.39 -0.01 20.12
#